data_AF-A0AAX3I8S7-F1
#
_entry.id   AF-A0AAX3I8S7-F1
#
_cell.length_a   1.000
_cell.length_b   1.000
_cell.length_c   1.000
_cell.angle_alpha   90.00
_cell.angle_beta   90.00
_cell.angle_gamma   90.00
#
_symmetry.space_group_name_H-M   'P 1'
#
loop_
_entity.id
_entity.type
_entity.pdbx_description
1 polymer ?
#
loop_
_entity_poly.entity_id
_entity_poly.type
_entity_poly.pdbx_seq_one_letter_code
_entity_poly.pdbx_strand_id
1 'polypeptide(L)'
;MNTYRHAAIMAALLLICASSVAAPDAKRQVQLEHLLAQDCGACHGLYMTGGLGPELTRTALAGKSRASLIATVTQGRPGTAMPG
;
A
#
# COMPACT_ATOMS: atom_id res chain seq x y z
N MET A 1 -3.10 44.31 -5.45
CA MET A 1 -2.12 43.64 -4.55
C MET A 1 -2.74 42.51 -3.74
N ASN A 2 -3.94 42.66 -3.15
CA ASN A 2 -4.53 41.61 -2.32
C ASN A 2 -4.95 40.35 -3.11
N THR A 3 -5.46 40.51 -4.33
CA THR A 3 -5.84 39.41 -5.24
C THR A 3 -4.66 38.53 -5.66
N TYR A 4 -3.50 39.13 -5.96
CA TYR A 4 -2.27 38.39 -6.28
C TYR A 4 -1.71 37.62 -5.07
N ARG A 5 -1.87 38.15 -3.85
CA ARG A 5 -1.49 37.45 -2.61
C ARG A 5 -2.37 36.23 -2.38
N HIS A 6 -3.68 36.33 -2.58
CA HIS A 6 -4.58 35.18 -2.45
C HIS A 6 -4.35 34.12 -3.54
N ALA A 7 -4.07 34.54 -4.77
CA ALA A 7 -3.70 33.62 -5.85
C ALA A 7 -2.38 32.88 -5.55
N ALA A 8 -1.38 33.57 -5.00
CA ALA A 8 -0.11 32.97 -4.59
C ALA A 8 -0.28 31.98 -3.42
N ILE A 9 -1.14 32.30 -2.45
CA ILE A 9 -1.45 31.40 -1.32
C ILE A 9 -2.19 30.14 -1.79
N MET A 10 -3.17 30.29 -2.70
CA MET A 10 -3.89 29.15 -3.28
C MET A 10 -2.98 28.25 -4.11
N ALA A 11 -2.10 28.84 -4.93
CA ALA A 11 -1.10 28.08 -5.69
C ALA A 11 -0.12 27.33 -4.76
N ALA A 12 0.35 27.95 -3.68
CA ALA A 12 1.20 27.30 -2.70
C ALA A 12 0.49 26.14 -1.96
N LEU A 13 -0.79 26.30 -1.60
CA LEU A 13 -1.58 25.22 -1.00
C LEU A 13 -1.75 24.01 -1.94
N LEU A 14 -1.97 24.26 -3.23
CA LEU A 14 -2.10 23.21 -4.26
C LEU A 14 -0.80 22.40 -4.43
N LEU A 15 0.38 23.04 -4.33
CA LEU A 15 1.66 22.33 -4.39
C LEU A 15 1.92 21.45 -3.15
N ILE A 16 1.43 21.84 -1.97
CA ILE A 16 1.60 21.06 -0.73
C ILE A 16 0.76 19.77 -0.76
N CYS A 17 -0.45 19.81 -1.34
CA CYS A 17 -1.30 18.62 -1.51
C CYS A 17 -0.76 17.62 -2.54
N ALA A 18 0.18 18.02 -3.41
CA ALA A 18 0.78 17.14 -4.42
C ALA A 18 1.91 16.24 -3.87
N SER A 19 2.10 16.21 -2.55
CA SER A 19 3.08 15.33 -1.87
C SER A 19 2.80 13.87 -2.24
N SER A 20 3.61 13.42 -3.19
CA SER A 20 3.58 12.14 -3.89
C SER A 20 3.59 10.98 -2.90
N VAL A 21 2.83 9.92 -3.20
CA VAL A 21 3.11 8.58 -2.67
C VAL A 21 4.44 8.12 -3.27
N ALA A 22 5.55 8.61 -2.71
CA ALA A 22 6.87 8.15 -3.09
C ALA A 22 6.98 6.66 -2.75
N ALA A 23 7.69 5.91 -3.60
CA ALA A 23 8.02 4.53 -3.29
C ALA A 23 8.76 4.50 -1.92
N PRO A 24 8.56 3.44 -1.12
CA PRO A 24 9.30 3.28 0.13
C PRO A 24 10.81 3.33 -0.14
N ASP A 25 11.57 3.96 0.74
CA ASP A 25 13.03 3.97 0.65
C ASP A 25 13.61 2.55 0.79
N ALA A 26 14.90 2.39 0.49
CA ALA A 26 15.56 1.08 0.49
C ALA A 26 15.47 0.37 1.86
N LYS A 27 15.60 1.12 2.96
CA LYS A 27 15.49 0.55 4.31
C LYS A 27 14.08 0.03 4.55
N ARG A 28 13.07 0.78 4.13
CA ARG A 28 11.67 0.37 4.26
C ARG A 28 11.33 -0.81 3.35
N GLN A 29 11.90 -0.89 2.15
CA GLN A 29 11.72 -2.05 1.26
C GLN A 29 12.22 -3.35 1.91
N VAL A 30 13.42 -3.35 2.49
CA VAL A 30 13.94 -4.54 3.21
C VAL A 30 13.02 -4.97 4.36
N GLN A 31 12.50 -4.01 5.14
CA GLN A 31 11.53 -4.33 6.19
C GLN A 31 10.25 -4.96 5.66
N LEU A 32 9.75 -4.46 4.53
CA LEU A 32 8.53 -4.99 3.89
C LEU A 32 8.78 -6.38 3.29
N GLU A 33 9.96 -6.64 2.73
CA GLU A 33 10.33 -7.97 2.23
C GLU A 33 10.39 -8.99 3.36
N HIS A 34 10.97 -8.62 4.51
CA HIS A 34 10.98 -9.47 5.70
C HIS A 34 9.56 -9.75 6.22
N LEU A 35 8.72 -8.72 6.35
CA LEU A 35 7.31 -8.87 6.72
C LEU A 35 6.57 -9.82 5.75
N LEU A 36 6.76 -9.60 4.44
CA LEU A 36 6.10 -10.40 3.40
C LEU A 36 6.51 -11.87 3.49
N ALA A 37 7.79 -12.16 3.69
CA ALA A 37 8.29 -13.53 3.77
C ALA A 37 7.90 -14.24 5.07
N GLN A 38 8.01 -13.55 6.22
CA GLN A 38 7.84 -14.17 7.54
C GLN A 38 6.38 -14.23 7.98
N ASP A 39 5.61 -13.16 7.78
CA ASP A 39 4.24 -13.07 8.29
C ASP A 39 3.23 -13.49 7.22
N CYS A 40 3.37 -12.96 6.00
CA CYS A 40 2.42 -13.27 4.92
C CYS A 40 2.71 -14.63 4.28
N GLY A 41 3.99 -14.97 4.11
CA GLY A 41 4.44 -16.20 3.46
C GLY A 41 3.98 -17.48 4.16
N ALA A 42 3.72 -17.42 5.46
CA ALA A 42 3.20 -18.55 6.24
C ALA A 42 1.86 -19.09 5.70
N CYS A 43 0.98 -18.22 5.17
CA CYS A 43 -0.29 -18.62 4.59
C CYS A 43 -0.30 -18.55 3.05
N HIS A 44 0.39 -17.56 2.48
CA HIS A 44 0.36 -17.26 1.04
C HIS A 44 1.51 -17.90 0.24
N GLY A 45 2.36 -18.69 0.92
CA GLY A 45 3.52 -19.36 0.35
C GLY A 45 4.74 -18.44 0.27
N LEU A 46 5.94 -18.99 0.45
CA LEU A 46 7.20 -18.24 0.45
C LEU A 46 7.43 -17.46 -0.86
N TYR A 47 6.96 -18.00 -1.98
CA TYR A 47 7.04 -17.39 -3.31
C TYR A 47 5.78 -16.63 -3.72
N MET A 48 4.84 -16.40 -2.78
CA MET A 48 3.56 -15.73 -2.99
C MET A 48 2.64 -16.40 -4.02
N THR A 49 2.87 -17.68 -4.33
CA THR A 49 2.09 -18.49 -5.27
C THR A 49 0.86 -19.15 -4.63
N GLY A 50 0.54 -18.80 -3.38
CA GLY A 50 -0.59 -19.34 -2.64
C GLY A 50 -0.22 -20.53 -1.75
N GLY A 51 -1.20 -20.94 -0.95
CA GLY A 51 -1.12 -22.04 0.02
C GLY A 51 -2.48 -22.23 0.67
N LEU A 52 -2.57 -21.94 1.97
CA LEU A 52 -3.86 -21.80 2.65
C LEU A 52 -4.57 -20.50 2.24
N GLY A 53 -3.81 -19.44 2.01
CA GLY A 53 -4.27 -18.19 1.43
C GLY A 53 -4.16 -18.17 -0.10
N PRO A 54 -4.87 -17.24 -0.78
CA PRO A 54 -4.73 -17.04 -2.22
C PRO A 54 -3.32 -16.57 -2.60
N GLU A 55 -2.94 -16.70 -3.87
CA GLU A 55 -1.68 -16.11 -4.33
C GLU A 55 -1.66 -14.57 -4.24
N LEU A 56 -0.47 -14.03 -3.98
CA LEU A 56 -0.17 -12.59 -3.93
C LEU A 56 0.80 -12.17 -5.05
N THR A 57 0.80 -12.92 -6.17
CA THR A 57 1.60 -12.60 -7.35
C THR A 57 1.11 -11.31 -8.01
N ARG A 58 1.99 -10.64 -8.77
CA ARG A 58 1.62 -9.43 -9.53
C ARG A 58 0.40 -9.67 -10.43
N THR A 59 0.34 -10.84 -11.08
CA THR A 59 -0.80 -11.22 -11.94
C THR A 59 -2.08 -11.41 -11.14
N ALA A 60 -2.02 -12.09 -9.98
CA ALA A 60 -3.19 -12.29 -9.12
C ALA A 60 -3.75 -10.98 -8.54
N LEU A 61 -2.86 -10.04 -8.25
CA LEU A 61 -3.23 -8.72 -7.73
C LEU A 61 -3.64 -7.74 -8.83
N ALA A 62 -3.40 -8.06 -10.10
CA ALA A 62 -3.77 -7.21 -11.22
C ALA A 62 -5.29 -6.96 -11.23
N GLY A 63 -5.69 -5.71 -11.49
CA GLY A 63 -7.10 -5.31 -11.52
C GLY A 63 -7.75 -5.10 -10.14
N LYS A 64 -7.10 -5.47 -9.04
CA LYS A 64 -7.59 -5.11 -7.69
C LYS A 64 -7.28 -3.64 -7.41
N SER A 65 -8.23 -2.92 -6.81
CA SER A 65 -8.02 -1.52 -6.48
C SER A 65 -7.01 -1.39 -5.33
N ARG A 66 -6.14 -0.38 -5.41
CA ARG A 66 -5.16 -0.09 -4.35
C ARG A 66 -5.84 0.11 -2.98
N ALA A 67 -6.98 0.78 -2.95
CA ALA A 67 -7.74 1.00 -1.72
C ALA A 67 -8.24 -0.32 -1.10
N SER A 68 -8.73 -1.25 -1.92
CA SER A 68 -9.18 -2.56 -1.45
C SER A 68 -8.02 -3.40 -0.89
N LEU A 69 -6.86 -3.37 -1.54
CA LEU A 69 -5.65 -4.05 -1.04
C LEU A 69 -5.20 -3.48 0.31
N ILE A 70 -5.15 -2.15 0.45
CA ILE A 70 -4.79 -1.50 1.71
C ILE A 70 -5.77 -1.87 2.81
N ALA A 71 -7.07 -1.79 2.56
CA ALA A 71 -8.08 -2.17 3.54
C ALA A 71 -7.90 -3.63 3.99
N THR A 72 -7.68 -4.53 3.03
CA THR A 72 -7.46 -5.96 3.32
C THR A 72 -6.19 -6.20 4.16
N VAL A 73 -5.10 -5.50 3.87
CA VAL A 73 -3.83 -5.65 4.63
C VAL A 73 -3.92 -5.03 6.03
N THR A 74 -4.66 -3.94 6.19
CA THR A 74 -4.73 -3.18 7.46
C THR A 74 -5.89 -3.57 8.37
N GLN A 75 -6.88 -4.30 7.85
CA GLN A 75 -8.09 -4.70 8.59
C GLN A 75 -8.29 -6.22 8.55
N GLY A 76 -7.43 -6.93 7.85
CA GLY A 76 -7.59 -8.35 7.59
C GLY A 76 -8.85 -8.66 6.79
N ARG A 77 -9.33 -9.89 6.91
CA ARG A 77 -10.59 -10.31 6.30
C ARG A 77 -11.45 -11.00 7.36
N PRO A 78 -12.53 -10.34 7.83
CA PRO A 78 -13.44 -10.89 8.83
C PRO A 78 -13.94 -12.28 8.44
N GLY A 79 -13.98 -13.19 9.41
CA GLY A 79 -14.40 -14.58 9.19
C GLY A 79 -13.36 -15.45 8.45
N THR A 80 -12.12 -14.99 8.33
CA THR A 80 -11.00 -15.78 7.78
C THR A 80 -9.79 -15.76 8.72
N ALA A 81 -8.79 -16.58 8.42
CA ALA A 81 -7.52 -16.58 9.16
C ALA A 81 -6.61 -15.38 8.85
N MET A 82 -6.97 -14.52 7.89
CA MET A 82 -6.16 -13.35 7.54
C MET A 82 -6.31 -12.25 8.60
N PRO A 83 -5.24 -11.94 9.36
CA PRO A 83 -5.28 -10.95 10.44
C PRO A 83 -5.30 -9.52 9.89
N GLY A 84 -5.74 -8.59 10.74
CA GLY A 84 -5.68 -7.13 10.52
C GLY A 84 -4.75 -6.45 11.51
#